data_AF-H3CLU1-F1
#
_entry.id   AF-H3CLU1-F1
#
_cell.length_a   1.000
_cell.length_b   1.000
_cell.length_c   1.000
_cell.angle_alpha   90.00
_cell.angle_beta   90.00
_cell.angle_gamma   90.00
#
_symmetry.space_group_name_H-M   'P 1'
#
loop_
_entity.id
_entity.type
_entity.pdbx_description
1 polymer ?
#
loop_
_entity_poly.entity_id
_entity_poly.type
_entity_poly.pdbx_seq_one_letter_code
_entity_poly.pdbx_strand_id
1 'polypeptide(L)' 'QVQPAVDLTTVTSVDQLEVLGLDVLKEELRRRGLKCGGTLAERAGRLFSIRGLPAEQVDPALLAKPTKGRRK' A
#
# COMPACT_ATOMS: atom_id res chain seq x y z
N GLN A 1 -5.52 5.76 15.84
CA GLN A 1 -6.36 4.59 15.53
C GLN A 1 -5.49 3.61 14.78
N VAL A 2 -5.47 2.34 15.19
CA VAL A 2 -4.82 1.26 14.44
C VAL A 2 -5.91 0.71 13.54
N GLN A 3 -5.87 1.04 12.25
CA GLN A 3 -6.79 0.50 11.27
C GLN A 3 -6.48 -1.00 11.11
N PRO A 4 -7.51 -1.86 10.93
CA PRO A 4 -7.29 -3.29 10.75
C PRO A 4 -6.48 -3.55 9.49
N ALA A 5 -5.69 -4.63 9.52
CA ALA A 5 -4.94 -5.08 8.35
C ALA A 5 -5.93 -5.36 7.20
N VAL A 6 -5.67 -4.82 6.01
CA VAL A 6 -6.49 -5.16 4.84
C VAL A 6 -5.92 -6.41 4.20
N ASP A 7 -6.72 -7.47 4.21
CA ASP A 7 -6.42 -8.67 3.45
C ASP A 7 -6.61 -8.39 1.96
N LEU A 8 -5.52 -7.98 1.31
CA LEU A 8 -5.55 -7.73 -0.12
C LEU A 8 -6.01 -8.97 -0.88
N THR A 9 -5.69 -10.19 -0.43
CA THR A 9 -6.07 -11.43 -1.12
C THR A 9 -7.59 -11.57 -1.33
N THR A 10 -8.41 -11.00 -0.44
CA THR A 10 -9.88 -11.04 -0.55
C THR A 10 -10.44 -9.93 -1.44
N VAL A 11 -9.65 -8.89 -1.74
CA VAL A 11 -10.04 -7.79 -2.60
C VAL A 11 -10.10 -8.26 -4.05
N THR A 12 -11.23 -8.06 -4.72
CA THR A 12 -11.40 -8.46 -6.13
C THR A 12 -11.26 -7.29 -7.11
N SER A 13 -11.33 -6.06 -6.64
CA SER A 13 -11.34 -4.85 -7.47
C SER A 13 -10.71 -3.65 -6.78
N VAL A 14 -10.20 -2.70 -7.58
CA VAL A 14 -9.63 -1.44 -7.07
C VAL A 14 -10.69 -0.63 -6.31
N ASP A 15 -11.93 -0.59 -6.79
CA ASP A 15 -13.04 0.10 -6.13
C ASP A 15 -13.26 -0.36 -4.67
N GLN A 16 -13.08 -1.66 -4.37
CA GLN A 16 -13.20 -2.15 -2.99
C GLN A 16 -12.16 -1.52 -2.06
N LEU A 17 -10.95 -1.27 -2.57
CA LEU A 17 -9.89 -0.58 -1.84
C LEU A 17 -10.19 0.92 -1.73
N GLU A 18 -10.79 1.52 -2.76
CA GLU A 18 -11.18 2.93 -2.73
C GLU A 18 -12.26 3.21 -1.68
N VAL A 19 -13.23 2.29 -1.54
CA VAL A 19 -14.31 2.36 -0.53
C VAL A 19 -13.77 2.31 0.91
N LEU A 20 -12.62 1.66 1.16
CA LEU A 20 -11.98 1.68 2.47
C LEU A 20 -11.48 3.07 2.88
N GLY A 21 -11.26 3.95 1.90
CA GLY A 21 -10.86 5.32 2.12
C GLY A 21 -9.37 5.54 2.28
N LEU A 22 -8.99 6.82 2.26
CA LEU A 22 -7.62 7.26 2.07
C LEU A 22 -6.70 6.89 3.26
N ASP A 23 -7.22 6.95 4.48
CA ASP A 23 -6.47 6.62 5.70
C ASP A 23 -6.07 5.14 5.74
N VAL A 24 -6.99 4.24 5.40
CA VAL A 24 -6.72 2.79 5.35
C VAL A 24 -5.65 2.49 4.29
N LEU A 25 -5.78 3.07 3.09
CA LEU A 25 -4.82 2.86 2.01
C LEU A 25 -3.42 3.37 2.38
N LYS A 26 -3.31 4.52 3.05
CA LYS A 26 -2.02 5.06 3.52
C LYS A 26 -1.39 4.17 4.58
N GLU A 27 -2.18 3.67 5.51
CA GLU A 27 -1.69 2.81 6.59
C GLU A 27 -1.18 1.48 6.03
N GLU A 28 -1.93 0.85 5.13
CA GLU A 28 -1.51 -0.39 4.48
C GLU A 28 -0.28 -0.23 3.59
N LEU A 29 -0.21 0.86 2.81
CA LEU A 29 0.98 1.16 2.03
C LEU A 29 2.19 1.35 2.96
N ARG A 30 2.06 2.10 4.07
CA ARG A 30 3.15 2.26 5.04
C ARG A 30 3.55 0.94 5.69
N ARG A 31 2.58 0.11 6.07
CA ARG A 31 2.81 -1.20 6.71
C ARG A 31 3.60 -2.14 5.81
N ARG A 32 3.33 -2.08 4.50
CA ARG A 32 4.03 -2.84 3.46
C ARG A 32 5.31 -2.15 2.96
N GLY A 33 5.66 -0.99 3.50
CA GLY A 33 6.83 -0.23 3.09
C GLY A 33 6.72 0.35 1.68
N LEU A 34 5.51 0.59 1.18
CA LEU A 34 5.21 1.13 -0.14
C LEU A 34 5.03 2.64 -0.15
N LYS A 35 5.27 3.25 -1.31
CA LYS A 35 5.09 4.69 -1.52
C LYS A 35 3.61 5.08 -1.51
N CYS A 36 3.29 6.11 -0.73
CA CYS A 36 1.93 6.63 -0.53
C CYS A 36 1.57 7.84 -1.44
N GLY A 37 2.34 8.11 -2.50
CA GLY A 37 2.11 9.22 -3.42
C GLY A 37 1.01 8.95 -4.46
N GLY A 38 0.32 10.01 -4.90
CA GLY A 38 -0.74 9.98 -5.92
C GLY A 38 -2.14 10.33 -5.39
N THR A 39 -3.16 9.97 -6.16
CA THR A 39 -4.59 10.00 -5.85
C THR A 39 -5.04 8.76 -5.07
N LEU A 40 -6.29 8.73 -4.62
CA LEU A 40 -6.87 7.59 -3.91
C LEU A 40 -6.89 6.32 -4.81
N ALA A 41 -7.32 6.47 -6.06
CA ALA A 41 -7.26 5.44 -7.09
C ALA A 41 -5.84 4.88 -7.33
N GLU A 42 -4.84 5.75 -7.43
CA GLU A 42 -3.44 5.30 -7.62
C GLU A 42 -2.93 4.49 -6.42
N ARG A 43 -3.34 4.83 -5.20
CA ARG A 43 -3.00 4.07 -3.99
C ARG A 43 -3.69 2.71 -3.97
N ALA A 44 -4.98 2.69 -4.27
CA ALA A 44 -5.77 1.47 -4.37
C ALA A 44 -5.22 0.54 -5.48
N GLY A 45 -4.95 1.08 -6.66
CA GLY A 45 -4.32 0.35 -7.77
C GLY A 45 -2.95 -0.21 -7.38
N ARG A 46 -2.12 0.55 -6.65
CA ARG A 46 -0.81 0.08 -6.17
C ARG A 46 -0.93 -1.10 -5.20
N LEU A 47 -1.87 -1.06 -4.25
CA LEU A 47 -2.15 -2.19 -3.37
C LEU A 47 -2.73 -3.37 -4.17
N PHE A 48 -3.59 -3.12 -5.13
CA PHE A 48 -4.17 -4.17 -5.97
C PHE A 48 -3.13 -4.86 -6.85
N SER A 49 -2.16 -4.13 -7.42
CA SER A 49 -1.08 -4.70 -8.25
C SER A 49 -0.16 -5.63 -7.47
N ILE A 50 0.01 -5.43 -6.16
CA ILE A 50 0.85 -6.29 -5.32
C ILE A 50 0.04 -7.38 -4.59
N ARG A 51 -1.27 -7.43 -4.81
CA ARG A 51 -2.17 -8.41 -4.20
C ARG A 51 -1.79 -9.82 -4.60
N GLY A 52 -1.48 -10.66 -3.62
CA GLY A 52 -1.09 -12.05 -3.87
C GLY A 52 0.33 -12.20 -4.41
N LEU A 53 1.09 -11.11 -4.57
CA LEU A 53 2.51 -11.20 -4.86
C LEU A 53 3.29 -11.36 -3.54
N PRO A 54 4.29 -12.26 -3.50
CA PRO A 54 5.24 -12.26 -2.40
C PRO A 54 6.04 -10.94 -2.41
N ALA A 55 6.51 -10.52 -1.24
CA ALA A 55 7.28 -9.28 -1.09
C ALA A 55 8.50 -9.20 -2.02
N GLU A 56 9.03 -10.34 -2.44
CA GLU A 56 10.15 -10.51 -3.36
C GLU A 56 9.81 -10.15 -4.82
N GLN A 57 8.54 -10.28 -5.21
CA GLN A 57 8.04 -9.93 -6.56
C GLN A 57 7.51 -8.50 -6.64
N VAL A 58 7.40 -7.81 -5.51
CA VAL A 58 6.99 -6.41 -5.49
C VAL A 58 8.10 -5.55 -6.08
N ASP A 59 7.75 -4.77 -7.11
CA ASP A 59 8.70 -3.88 -7.78
C ASP A 59 9.35 -2.93 -6.76
N PRO A 60 10.70 -2.91 -6.65
CA PRO A 60 11.41 -2.01 -5.74
C PRO A 60 11.13 -0.53 -6.02
N ALA A 61 10.66 -0.15 -7.21
CA ALA A 61 10.23 1.21 -7.52
C ALA A 61 8.91 1.60 -6.81
N LEU A 62 8.14 0.62 -6.32
CA LEU A 62 6.94 0.84 -5.51
C LEU A 62 7.27 0.93 -4.01
N LEU A 63 8.38 0.36 -3.58
CA LEU A 63 8.88 0.47 -2.21
C LEU A 63 9.23 1.93 -1.92
N ALA A 64 8.80 2.40 -0.75
CA ALA A 64 9.35 3.62 -0.18
C ALA A 64 10.84 3.38 0.04
N LYS A 65 11.70 4.26 -0.48
CA LYS A 65 13.15 4.18 -0.24
C LYS A 65 13.37 4.01 1.27
N PRO A 66 14.25 3.08 1.72
CA PRO A 66 14.66 3.10 3.10
C PRO A 66 15.28 4.48 3.31
N THR A 67 14.66 5.30 4.16
CA THR A 67 15.28 6.53 4.60
C THR A 67 16.49 6.12 5.43
N LYS A 68 17.62 5.88 4.76
CA LYS A 68 18.92 5.75 5.42
C LYS A 68 19.10 7.03 6.23
N GLY A 69 19.03 6.87 7.56
CA GLY A 69 19.48 7.79 8.60
C GLY A 69 19.34 9.28 8.32
N ARG A 70 18.30 9.90 8.89
CA ARG A 70 18.51 11.23 9.50
C ARG A 70 18.92 10.98 10.95
N ARG A 71 20.23 10.78 11.18
CA ARG A 71 20.79 11.06 12.50
C ARG A 71 20.75 12.58 12.71
N LYS A 72 20.49 12.95 13.96
CA LYS A 72 20.33 14.32 14.47
C LYS A 72 21.51 15.21 14.10
#